data_AF-V2X3K7-F1
#
_entry.id   AF-V2X3K7-F1
#
_cell.length_a   1.000
_cell.length_b   1.000
_cell.length_c   1.000
_cell.angle_alpha   90.00
_cell.angle_beta   90.00
_cell.angle_gamma   90.00
#
_symmetry.space_group_name_H-M   'P 1'
#
loop_
_entity.id
_entity.type
_entity.pdbx_description
1 polymer ?
#
loop_
_entity_poly.entity_id
_entity_poly.type
_entity_poly.pdbx_seq_one_letter_code
_entity_poly.pdbx_strand_id
1 'polypeptide(L)'
;MYPSINAYVGFEHEIGSSTPTYELHETNGTPHPANGNWSASVPKGTTKYEPPTLTSFDNSIDNDPEKAARAFMITKKARKLPIGGQGVAAVEITPGQVLWIVLSTQADPQKVLEDSKDEYLAKDVCIVLQITEDGAKLTNGFDLHSAITEEIRAVRGTSSDHLVPGTKDIFWLSLSKDGKQAGELRYGRTYRSTTCTLLMTNVGNKEWVEKLQYVHVLSLQGSAKKPIISRILIDRYPVVYDLPPVIADNNELTLLDIDINSRTSIANLHPVCQRLYGNIAGPAIKVNDHDFPDFTDAIEWGIKEPTSMIYKKLLKKSGEFSDEDPNSVAPRKEVDKTTYLRVTLGMDEGRSPGIPYVMEIWPAGHQSPIHNHGDAYAVIKVLHGEIHSRYFKTLDGEKNVIPYRVEKFRAGNVTWMDPEHYQVHQLQNRHKYQVCVTIQCYGYSKDQDQHHEQFTYLKEKEGRPMKDTGDFTPDSDWAFHVFRRELKAEWEAWKAKHKQEELL
;
A
#
# COMPACT_ATOMS: atom_id res chain seq x y z
N MET A 1 -18.02 18.38 -38.39
CA MET A 1 -16.97 18.74 -39.36
C MET A 1 -15.67 18.19 -38.81
N TYR A 2 -15.39 16.91 -39.11
CA TYR A 2 -14.19 16.18 -38.71
C TYR A 2 -13.41 15.88 -39.99
N PRO A 3 -12.08 16.12 -40.07
CA PRO A 3 -11.32 15.71 -41.22
C PRO A 3 -10.99 14.22 -41.13
N SER A 4 -11.50 13.48 -42.11
CA SER A 4 -11.12 12.12 -42.49
C SER A 4 -9.65 12.06 -42.90
N ILE A 5 -8.86 11.19 -42.27
CA ILE A 5 -7.53 10.81 -42.76
C ILE A 5 -7.67 9.50 -43.52
N ASN A 6 -7.41 9.57 -44.82
CA ASN A 6 -7.40 8.44 -45.75
C ASN A 6 -6.24 7.50 -45.42
N ALA A 7 -6.58 6.21 -45.27
CA ALA A 7 -5.61 5.13 -45.27
C ALA A 7 -5.12 4.89 -46.72
N TYR A 8 -3.81 4.98 -46.93
CA TYR A 8 -3.16 4.42 -48.11
C TYR A 8 -2.71 3.00 -47.78
N VAL A 9 -3.29 2.04 -48.51
CA VAL A 9 -2.89 0.64 -48.54
C VAL A 9 -1.87 0.49 -49.67
N GLY A 10 -0.64 0.13 -49.32
CA GLY A 10 0.38 -0.32 -50.25
C GLY A 10 0.83 -1.72 -49.85
N PHE A 11 0.36 -2.73 -50.57
CA PHE A 11 0.89 -4.09 -50.51
C PHE A 11 2.10 -4.17 -51.43
N GLU A 12 3.26 -4.57 -50.89
CA GLU A 12 4.24 -5.33 -51.67
C GLU A 12 4.67 -6.56 -50.86
N HIS A 13 4.52 -7.70 -51.52
CA HIS A 13 4.91 -9.04 -51.11
C HIS A 13 6.43 -9.17 -51.07
N GLU A 14 6.97 -9.81 -50.04
CA GLU A 14 8.09 -10.76 -50.22
C GLU A 14 7.90 -11.97 -49.30
N ILE A 15 7.94 -13.14 -49.93
CA ILE A 15 7.62 -14.45 -49.38
C ILE A 15 8.92 -15.09 -48.89
N GLY A 16 9.01 -15.38 -47.59
CA GLY A 16 10.08 -16.18 -47.00
C GLY A 16 9.50 -17.31 -46.15
N SER A 17 9.32 -18.48 -46.75
CA SER A 17 8.81 -19.68 -46.09
C SER A 17 9.90 -20.40 -45.29
N SER A 18 9.70 -20.61 -44.00
CA SER A 18 10.39 -21.66 -43.25
C SER A 18 9.46 -22.28 -42.20
N THR A 19 8.82 -23.38 -42.56
CA THR A 19 8.14 -24.31 -41.65
C THR A 19 9.18 -25.18 -40.92
N PRO A 20 9.10 -25.33 -39.59
CA PRO A 20 9.85 -26.38 -38.90
C PRO A 20 9.09 -27.70 -38.97
N THR A 21 9.74 -28.73 -39.51
CA THR A 21 9.36 -30.14 -39.43
C THR A 21 9.69 -30.68 -38.04
N TYR A 22 8.73 -31.30 -37.36
CA TYR A 22 8.96 -32.10 -36.16
C TYR A 22 9.16 -33.56 -36.56
N GLU A 23 10.37 -34.09 -36.34
CA GLU A 23 10.63 -35.53 -36.42
C GLU A 23 10.21 -36.19 -35.09
N LEU A 24 9.33 -37.18 -35.20
CA LEU A 24 8.95 -38.10 -34.13
C LEU A 24 10.01 -39.22 -34.05
N HIS A 25 10.69 -39.31 -32.91
CA HIS A 25 11.41 -40.52 -32.53
C HIS A 25 10.61 -41.28 -31.46
N GLU A 26 10.01 -42.39 -31.87
CA GLU A 26 9.47 -43.41 -30.98
C GLU A 26 10.61 -44.25 -30.40
N THR A 27 10.60 -44.46 -29.08
CA THR A 27 11.23 -45.63 -28.46
C THR A 27 10.29 -46.22 -27.41
N ASN A 28 9.91 -47.48 -27.62
CA ASN A 28 9.04 -48.30 -26.77
C ASN A 28 9.75 -48.80 -25.49
N GLY A 29 9.02 -48.89 -24.36
CA GLY A 29 9.39 -49.75 -23.23
C GLY A 29 8.74 -49.46 -21.85
N THR A 30 7.48 -49.91 -21.65
CA THR A 30 6.83 -50.49 -20.42
C THR A 30 6.94 -49.87 -18.98
N PRO A 31 5.97 -50.13 -18.05
CA PRO A 31 5.32 -49.10 -17.23
C PRO A 31 5.55 -49.08 -15.68
N HIS A 32 5.14 -47.94 -15.08
CA HIS A 32 4.78 -47.60 -13.67
C HIS A 32 5.88 -47.19 -12.65
N PRO A 33 5.58 -46.39 -11.58
CA PRO A 33 4.35 -45.66 -11.22
C PRO A 33 4.56 -44.16 -10.87
N ALA A 34 3.45 -43.50 -10.56
CA ALA A 34 3.26 -42.08 -10.26
C ALA A 34 4.26 -41.46 -9.27
N ASN A 35 4.90 -40.37 -9.71
CA ASN A 35 5.40 -39.27 -8.88
C ASN A 35 5.55 -38.03 -9.77
N GLY A 36 4.42 -37.39 -10.09
CA GLY A 36 4.40 -36.14 -10.86
C GLY A 36 4.69 -34.95 -9.96
N ASN A 37 5.96 -34.59 -9.82
CA ASN A 37 6.36 -33.24 -9.44
C ASN A 37 5.85 -32.27 -10.51
N TRP A 38 4.89 -31.40 -10.15
CA TRP A 38 4.55 -30.24 -10.97
C TRP A 38 5.69 -29.22 -10.86
N SER A 39 6.69 -29.32 -11.73
CA SER A 39 7.59 -28.20 -12.00
C SER A 39 6.88 -27.25 -12.97
N ALA A 40 6.25 -26.21 -12.41
CA ALA A 40 5.87 -25.05 -13.18
C ALA A 40 7.16 -24.41 -13.74
N SER A 41 7.37 -24.51 -15.05
CA SER A 41 8.42 -23.80 -15.76
C SER A 41 8.11 -22.30 -15.70
N VAL A 42 8.74 -21.60 -14.76
CA VAL A 42 8.75 -20.13 -14.71
C VAL A 42 9.44 -19.62 -15.99
N PRO A 43 8.79 -18.75 -16.78
CA PRO A 43 9.44 -18.13 -17.93
C PRO A 43 10.69 -17.37 -17.48
N LYS A 44 11.85 -17.74 -18.02
CA LYS A 44 13.11 -17.01 -17.86
C LYS A 44 13.00 -15.67 -18.59
N GLY A 45 12.44 -14.68 -17.91
CA GLY A 45 12.29 -13.32 -18.43
C GLY A 45 11.64 -12.34 -17.45
N THR A 46 11.49 -12.70 -16.17
CA THR A 46 10.95 -11.77 -15.17
C THR A 46 12.03 -10.78 -14.73
N THR A 47 11.71 -9.49 -14.82
CA THR A 47 12.40 -8.44 -14.06
C THR A 47 12.44 -8.86 -12.60
N LYS A 48 13.63 -9.22 -12.12
CA LYS A 48 13.86 -9.64 -10.75
C LYS A 48 13.44 -8.49 -9.83
N TYR A 49 12.49 -8.75 -8.93
CA TYR A 49 12.26 -7.86 -7.79
C TYR A 49 13.56 -7.83 -6.97
N GLU A 50 14.21 -6.66 -6.89
CA GLU A 50 15.41 -6.45 -6.09
C GLU A 50 15.01 -5.69 -4.81
N PRO A 51 15.15 -6.30 -3.62
CA PRO A 51 14.76 -5.66 -2.38
C PRO A 51 15.70 -4.47 -2.03
N PRO A 52 15.24 -3.48 -1.25
CA PRO A 52 16.06 -2.33 -0.87
C PRO A 52 17.26 -2.71 0.02
N THR A 53 18.36 -1.98 -0.10
CA THR A 53 19.63 -2.24 0.63
C THR A 53 19.69 -1.57 2.01
N LEU A 54 20.00 -2.32 3.09
CA LEU A 54 20.13 -1.86 4.49
C LEU A 54 21.60 -1.73 4.96
N THR A 55 21.98 -0.69 5.72
CA THR A 55 23.27 -0.65 6.49
C THR A 55 23.18 0.22 7.76
N SER A 56 24.08 -0.02 8.74
CA SER A 56 24.16 0.63 10.07
C SER A 56 24.96 1.96 10.14
N PHE A 57 24.76 2.72 11.24
CA PHE A 57 25.32 4.06 11.54
C PHE A 57 26.44 4.05 12.61
N ASP A 58 27.15 5.17 12.79
CA ASP A 58 28.10 5.42 13.89
C ASP A 58 27.80 6.74 14.62
N ASN A 59 28.07 6.76 15.92
CA ASN A 59 27.75 7.82 16.88
C ASN A 59 28.99 8.65 17.31
N SER A 60 30.09 8.63 16.56
CA SER A 60 31.34 9.30 16.97
C SER A 60 31.21 10.83 17.04
N ILE A 61 31.64 11.40 18.17
CA ILE A 61 31.56 12.83 18.53
C ILE A 61 32.83 13.57 18.06
N ASP A 62 32.67 14.74 17.43
CA ASP A 62 33.77 15.71 17.23
C ASP A 62 33.69 16.77 18.35
N ASN A 63 34.76 16.95 19.12
CA ASN A 63 34.74 17.67 20.42
C ASN A 63 35.16 19.15 20.33
N ASP A 64 35.22 19.74 19.13
CA ASP A 64 35.62 21.14 18.93
C ASP A 64 34.40 22.10 18.98
N PRO A 65 34.31 23.01 19.98
CA PRO A 65 33.13 23.87 20.19
C PRO A 65 32.87 24.92 19.10
N GLU A 66 33.90 25.42 18.40
CA GLU A 66 33.71 26.39 17.30
C GLU A 66 33.29 25.68 15.99
N LYS A 67 33.70 24.43 15.78
CA LYS A 67 33.17 23.56 14.72
C LYS A 67 31.77 23.04 15.04
N ALA A 68 31.46 22.81 16.32
CA ALA A 68 30.19 22.24 16.78
C ALA A 68 28.97 23.10 16.45
N ALA A 69 29.13 24.43 16.35
CA ALA A 69 28.03 25.35 16.01
C ALA A 69 27.50 25.16 14.56
N ARG A 70 28.21 24.42 13.70
CA ARG A 70 27.81 24.07 12.33
C ARG A 70 28.24 22.66 11.92
N ALA A 71 28.47 21.77 12.88
CA ALA A 71 28.87 20.41 12.55
C ALA A 71 27.62 19.63 12.12
N PHE A 72 27.66 18.97 10.97
CA PHE A 72 26.58 18.09 10.54
C PHE A 72 26.85 16.67 11.10
N MET A 73 25.82 15.96 11.55
CA MET A 73 25.86 14.50 11.55
C MET A 73 25.61 14.04 10.13
N ILE A 74 26.46 13.15 9.64
CA ILE A 74 26.54 12.79 8.23
C ILE A 74 26.39 11.27 8.10
N THR A 75 25.57 10.81 7.15
CA THR A 75 25.61 9.39 6.73
C THR A 75 27.02 9.02 6.27
N LYS A 76 27.67 8.05 6.93
CA LYS A 76 29.03 7.58 6.63
C LYS A 76 29.30 7.20 5.18
N LYS A 77 28.27 6.85 4.41
CA LYS A 77 28.38 6.43 3.01
C LYS A 77 27.23 6.99 2.20
N ALA A 78 27.55 7.74 1.15
CA ALA A 78 26.57 8.16 0.16
C ALA A 78 25.87 6.94 -0.45
N ARG A 79 24.57 7.07 -0.68
CA ARG A 79 23.83 6.12 -1.53
C ARG A 79 23.87 6.60 -2.96
N LYS A 80 23.86 5.67 -3.91
CA LYS A 80 23.73 6.01 -5.33
C LYS A 80 22.28 5.83 -5.76
N LEU A 81 21.75 6.82 -6.46
CA LEU A 81 20.57 6.64 -7.29
C LEU A 81 20.94 5.69 -8.44
N PRO A 82 20.11 4.70 -8.76
CA PRO A 82 20.52 3.58 -9.59
C PRO A 82 20.55 3.89 -11.09
N ILE A 83 19.40 4.04 -11.78
CA ILE A 83 19.37 4.23 -13.24
C ILE A 83 19.80 5.64 -13.57
N GLY A 84 20.94 5.88 -14.22
CA GLY A 84 21.34 7.22 -14.67
C GLY A 84 21.33 8.30 -13.56
N GLY A 85 21.34 7.90 -12.28
CA GLY A 85 21.12 8.78 -11.14
C GLY A 85 19.67 9.27 -10.93
N GLN A 86 18.65 8.57 -11.42
CA GLN A 86 17.23 8.80 -11.11
C GLN A 86 16.71 7.79 -10.08
N GLY A 87 15.56 8.08 -9.48
CA GLY A 87 14.89 7.17 -8.55
C GLY A 87 14.19 7.89 -7.40
N VAL A 88 14.04 7.17 -6.29
CA VAL A 88 13.53 7.72 -5.03
C VAL A 88 14.53 7.48 -3.92
N ALA A 89 14.73 8.47 -3.08
CA ALA A 89 15.37 8.33 -1.80
C ALA A 89 14.35 8.58 -0.70
N ALA A 90 14.10 7.58 0.14
CA ALA A 90 13.23 7.69 1.29
C ALA A 90 14.02 7.45 2.58
N VAL A 91 13.68 8.21 3.61
CA VAL A 91 14.32 8.16 4.92
C VAL A 91 13.23 7.97 5.95
N GLU A 92 13.29 6.84 6.64
CA GLU A 92 12.48 6.56 7.81
C GLU A 92 13.23 7.04 9.05
N ILE A 93 12.59 7.90 9.82
CA ILE A 93 13.25 8.66 10.89
C ILE A 93 12.29 8.93 12.05
N THR A 94 12.81 8.84 13.27
CA THR A 94 12.24 9.55 14.42
C THR A 94 12.98 10.89 14.51
N PRO A 95 12.38 12.01 14.10
CA PRO A 95 13.12 13.23 13.87
C PRO A 95 13.54 13.93 15.16
N GLY A 96 14.70 14.58 15.09
CA GLY A 96 15.10 15.66 15.98
C GLY A 96 14.49 16.98 15.51
N GLN A 97 15.29 18.04 15.47
CA GLN A 97 14.81 19.38 15.07
C GLN A 97 14.96 19.69 13.58
N VAL A 98 15.96 19.09 12.90
CA VAL A 98 16.26 19.34 11.48
C VAL A 98 16.75 18.06 10.80
N LEU A 99 16.30 17.84 9.56
CA LEU A 99 16.74 16.79 8.66
C LEU A 99 17.04 17.38 7.28
N TRP A 100 18.11 16.92 6.65
CA TRP A 100 18.38 17.17 5.23
C TRP A 100 18.46 15.88 4.44
N ILE A 101 17.75 15.83 3.31
CA ILE A 101 17.95 14.84 2.25
C ILE A 101 18.58 15.57 1.08
N VAL A 102 19.80 15.17 0.71
CA VAL A 102 20.62 15.89 -0.28
C VAL A 102 20.85 15.01 -1.49
N LEU A 103 20.40 15.44 -2.66
CA LEU A 103 20.81 14.88 -3.95
C LEU A 103 22.06 15.61 -4.42
N SER A 104 23.12 14.91 -4.77
CA SER A 104 24.42 15.51 -5.07
C SER A 104 25.14 14.86 -6.25
N THR A 105 26.00 15.65 -6.88
CA THR A 105 26.98 15.19 -7.87
C THR A 105 28.21 14.53 -7.24
N GLN A 106 28.46 14.77 -5.93
CA GLN A 106 29.63 14.25 -5.21
C GLN A 106 29.27 13.13 -4.23
N ALA A 107 30.14 12.11 -4.18
CA ALA A 107 30.02 10.98 -3.27
C ALA A 107 30.46 11.32 -1.84
N ASP A 108 31.32 12.33 -1.68
CA ASP A 108 31.84 12.75 -0.38
C ASP A 108 30.97 13.87 0.18
N PRO A 109 30.19 13.63 1.25
CA PRO A 109 29.34 14.65 1.87
C PRO A 109 30.13 15.86 2.39
N GLN A 110 31.40 15.69 2.79
CA GLN A 110 32.24 16.80 3.25
C GLN A 110 32.52 17.76 2.10
N LYS A 111 32.90 17.20 0.95
CA LYS A 111 33.11 17.95 -0.28
C LYS A 111 31.84 18.64 -0.77
N VAL A 112 30.67 18.01 -0.63
CA VAL A 112 29.38 18.69 -0.93
C VAL A 112 29.23 19.97 -0.10
N LEU A 113 29.52 19.91 1.20
CA LEU A 113 29.43 21.07 2.09
C LEU A 113 30.49 22.13 1.79
N GLU A 114 31.69 21.73 1.38
CA GLU A 114 32.77 22.63 0.96
C GLU A 114 32.42 23.35 -0.35
N ASP A 115 32.05 22.60 -1.38
CA ASP A 115 31.69 23.14 -2.70
C ASP A 115 30.41 24.01 -2.61
N SER A 116 29.51 23.74 -1.65
CA SER A 116 28.32 24.56 -1.41
C SER A 116 28.61 25.93 -0.78
N LYS A 117 29.85 26.18 -0.32
CA LYS A 117 30.27 27.50 0.17
C LYS A 117 30.73 28.42 -0.96
N ASP A 118 31.03 27.87 -2.13
CA ASP A 118 31.47 28.62 -3.31
C ASP A 118 30.25 29.02 -4.15
N GLU A 119 30.08 30.33 -4.39
CA GLU A 119 28.92 30.90 -5.09
C GLU A 119 28.76 30.40 -6.53
N TYR A 120 29.84 30.07 -7.21
CA TYR A 120 29.82 29.57 -8.59
C TYR A 120 29.55 28.08 -8.66
N LEU A 121 30.05 27.30 -7.69
CA LEU A 121 29.87 25.86 -7.66
C LEU A 121 28.54 25.44 -7.01
N ALA A 122 28.06 26.17 -6.00
CA ALA A 122 26.90 25.79 -5.19
C ALA A 122 25.62 25.51 -5.99
N LYS A 123 25.43 26.17 -7.15
CA LYS A 123 24.24 26.03 -8.01
C LYS A 123 24.18 24.74 -8.83
N ASP A 124 25.31 24.05 -8.99
CA ASP A 124 25.43 22.86 -9.86
C ASP A 124 25.91 21.61 -9.08
N VAL A 125 25.92 21.68 -7.74
CA VAL A 125 26.47 20.63 -6.88
C VAL A 125 25.38 19.76 -6.27
N CYS A 126 24.29 20.35 -5.76
CA CYS A 126 23.28 19.59 -5.03
C CYS A 126 21.90 20.25 -4.96
N ILE A 127 20.89 19.40 -4.75
CA ILE A 127 19.55 19.81 -4.32
C ILE A 127 19.39 19.36 -2.87
N VAL A 128 18.90 20.27 -2.03
CA VAL A 128 18.70 20.04 -0.60
C VAL A 128 17.22 20.13 -0.28
N LEU A 129 16.67 19.03 0.24
CA LEU A 129 15.40 19.06 0.96
C LEU A 129 15.72 19.21 2.45
N GLN A 130 15.45 20.38 3.00
CA GLN A 130 15.48 20.66 4.43
C GLN A 130 14.10 20.43 5.02
N ILE A 131 14.03 19.77 6.17
CA ILE A 131 12.81 19.55 6.94
C ILE A 131 13.10 19.96 8.38
N THR A 132 12.23 20.76 8.97
CA THR A 132 12.31 21.32 10.33
C THR A 132 10.95 21.16 11.03
N GLU A 133 10.87 21.54 12.31
CA GLU A 133 9.60 21.61 13.07
C GLU A 133 8.60 22.63 12.49
N ASP A 134 9.08 23.59 11.69
CA ASP A 134 8.24 24.65 11.13
C ASP A 134 7.82 24.37 9.67
N GLY A 135 8.42 23.35 9.04
CA GLY A 135 8.11 22.98 7.66
C GLY A 135 9.26 22.34 6.92
N ALA A 136 9.22 22.46 5.60
CA ALA A 136 10.11 21.80 4.67
C ALA A 136 10.38 22.74 3.50
N LYS A 137 11.65 22.88 3.16
CA LYS A 137 12.12 23.77 2.12
C LYS A 137 13.00 23.00 1.17
N LEU A 138 12.76 23.19 -0.11
CA LEU A 138 13.60 22.66 -1.16
C LEU A 138 14.46 23.78 -1.73
N THR A 139 15.77 23.60 -1.75
CA THR A 139 16.73 24.60 -2.24
C THR A 139 17.72 23.98 -3.21
N ASN A 140 18.24 24.82 -4.11
CA ASN A 140 19.47 24.52 -4.82
C ASN A 140 20.66 24.94 -3.92
N GLY A 141 21.47 23.99 -3.48
CA GLY A 141 22.51 24.23 -2.47
C GLY A 141 22.00 24.40 -1.04
N PHE A 142 22.91 24.60 -0.10
CA PHE A 142 22.61 24.85 1.32
C PHE A 142 22.35 26.32 1.59
N ASP A 143 21.37 26.63 2.45
CA ASP A 143 21.03 27.99 2.90
C ASP A 143 22.02 28.55 3.95
N LEU A 144 23.32 28.42 3.66
CA LEU A 144 24.41 28.93 4.49
C LEU A 144 24.74 30.40 4.19
N HIS A 145 24.37 30.89 2.99
CA HIS A 145 24.42 32.28 2.56
C HIS A 145 23.17 32.63 1.73
N SER A 146 22.35 33.56 2.22
CA SER A 146 21.04 33.94 1.65
C SER A 146 21.09 34.55 0.24
N ALA A 147 22.28 34.84 -0.29
CA ALA A 147 22.47 35.39 -1.64
C ALA A 147 22.60 34.30 -2.73
N ILE A 148 22.81 33.03 -2.33
CA ILE A 148 23.24 31.94 -3.22
C ILE A 148 22.15 30.87 -3.39
N THR A 149 21.20 30.81 -2.45
CA THR A 149 20.09 29.87 -2.43
C THR A 149 18.86 30.39 -3.14
N GLU A 150 18.49 29.71 -4.23
CA GLU A 150 17.15 29.86 -4.80
C GLU A 150 16.21 28.86 -4.13
N GLU A 151 15.18 29.38 -3.45
CA GLU A 151 14.07 28.55 -3.02
C GLU A 151 13.39 27.97 -4.26
N ILE A 152 13.34 26.64 -4.33
CA ILE A 152 12.71 25.95 -5.43
C ILE A 152 11.21 26.00 -5.21
N ARG A 153 10.56 27.01 -5.82
CA ARG A 153 9.12 27.25 -5.69
C ARG A 153 8.35 26.04 -6.19
N ALA A 154 7.44 25.55 -5.35
CA ALA A 154 6.51 24.50 -5.71
C ALA A 154 5.61 24.98 -6.86
N VAL A 155 5.43 24.13 -7.87
CA VAL A 155 4.43 24.36 -8.92
C VAL A 155 3.04 23.86 -8.45
N ARG A 156 3.00 23.01 -7.42
CA ARG A 156 1.79 22.49 -6.76
C ARG A 156 2.07 22.18 -5.28
N GLY A 157 1.13 22.53 -4.38
CA GLY A 157 1.19 22.26 -2.92
C GLY A 157 1.03 23.53 -2.05
N THR A 158 0.67 23.37 -0.76
CA THR A 158 0.60 24.45 0.23
C THR A 158 1.49 24.08 1.42
N SER A 159 2.62 24.77 1.59
CA SER A 159 3.57 24.69 2.72
C SER A 159 3.64 23.35 3.48
N SER A 160 4.62 22.54 3.09
CA SER A 160 5.38 21.60 3.91
C SER A 160 4.77 20.96 5.15
N ASP A 161 4.73 19.62 5.14
CA ASP A 161 4.76 18.89 6.40
C ASP A 161 6.04 19.21 7.17
N HIS A 162 5.87 19.40 8.47
CA HIS A 162 6.93 19.62 9.42
C HIS A 162 7.37 18.30 10.05
N LEU A 163 8.57 18.31 10.61
CA LEU A 163 8.98 17.26 11.53
C LEU A 163 8.10 17.33 12.78
N VAL A 164 7.60 16.17 13.23
CA VAL A 164 6.98 16.02 14.54
C VAL A 164 7.99 15.31 15.45
N PRO A 165 8.73 16.04 16.31
CA PRO A 165 9.80 15.46 17.09
C PRO A 165 9.34 14.27 17.94
N GLY A 166 10.08 13.18 17.87
CA GLY A 166 9.76 11.95 18.59
C GLY A 166 8.70 11.05 17.95
N THR A 167 8.11 11.44 16.82
CA THR A 167 7.17 10.60 16.05
C THR A 167 7.89 10.01 14.84
N LYS A 168 7.89 8.69 14.71
CA LYS A 168 8.51 8.00 13.57
C LYS A 168 7.75 8.33 12.28
N ASP A 169 8.49 8.63 11.22
CA ASP A 169 7.93 9.05 9.94
C ASP A 169 8.81 8.66 8.75
N ILE A 170 8.27 8.79 7.53
CA ILE A 170 8.99 8.56 6.28
C ILE A 170 8.91 9.81 5.42
N PHE A 171 10.06 10.37 5.07
CA PHE A 171 10.18 11.46 4.10
C PHE A 171 10.90 10.97 2.87
N TRP A 172 10.50 11.44 1.69
CA TRP A 172 11.09 10.96 0.46
C TRP A 172 11.24 12.04 -0.59
N LEU A 173 12.29 11.91 -1.39
CA LEU A 173 12.63 12.78 -2.50
C LEU A 173 12.82 11.92 -3.75
N SER A 174 12.11 12.24 -4.82
CA SER A 174 12.14 11.52 -6.08
C SER A 174 12.60 12.43 -7.21
N LEU A 175 13.55 11.94 -8.01
CA LEU A 175 14.08 12.62 -9.20
C LEU A 175 13.85 11.75 -10.43
N SER A 176 13.16 12.30 -11.42
CA SER A 176 13.03 11.70 -12.75
C SER A 176 13.97 12.40 -13.74
N LYS A 177 14.73 11.63 -14.51
CA LYS A 177 15.66 12.17 -15.52
C LYS A 177 15.27 11.84 -16.95
N ASP A 178 14.41 10.83 -17.12
CA ASP A 178 14.03 10.35 -18.44
C ASP A 178 12.55 10.59 -18.75
N GLY A 179 12.22 10.54 -20.05
CA GLY A 179 10.85 10.60 -20.55
C GLY A 179 10.19 11.98 -20.42
N LYS A 180 8.86 11.99 -20.43
CA LYS A 180 8.05 13.23 -20.37
C LYS A 180 8.22 14.03 -19.06
N GLN A 181 8.79 13.40 -18.03
CA GLN A 181 8.94 13.95 -16.68
C GLN A 181 10.41 14.23 -16.34
N ALA A 182 11.29 14.31 -17.35
CA ALA A 182 12.70 14.62 -17.15
C ALA A 182 12.87 15.96 -16.40
N GLY A 183 13.73 15.95 -15.38
CA GLY A 183 13.97 17.08 -14.48
C GLY A 183 12.89 17.30 -13.44
N GLU A 184 11.86 16.46 -13.37
CA GLU A 184 10.83 16.57 -12.34
C GLU A 184 11.33 16.03 -11.00
N LEU A 185 11.19 16.84 -9.97
CA LEU A 185 11.54 16.53 -8.60
C LEU A 185 10.29 16.58 -7.71
N ARG A 186 10.06 15.51 -6.95
CA ARG A 186 8.93 15.38 -6.02
C ARG A 186 9.44 15.16 -4.61
N TYR A 187 8.86 15.87 -3.66
CA TYR A 187 9.00 15.62 -2.23
C TYR A 187 7.66 15.20 -1.66
N GLY A 188 7.67 14.17 -0.82
CA GLY A 188 6.50 13.75 -0.06
C GLY A 188 6.85 13.06 1.25
N ARG A 189 5.80 12.60 1.91
CA ARG A 189 5.82 11.95 3.22
C ARG A 189 4.97 10.68 3.16
N THR A 190 5.18 9.72 4.05
CA THR A 190 4.43 8.44 4.14
C THR A 190 4.68 7.53 2.93
N TYR A 191 3.64 7.16 2.18
CA TYR A 191 3.72 6.37 0.97
C TYR A 191 4.47 7.10 -0.14
N ARG A 192 5.31 6.37 -0.88
CA ARG A 192 6.03 6.87 -2.06
C ARG A 192 5.11 6.92 -3.28
N SER A 193 4.13 7.83 -3.22
CA SER A 193 3.09 7.97 -4.24
C SER A 193 2.92 9.41 -4.68
N THR A 194 2.44 9.60 -5.91
CA THR A 194 2.04 10.90 -6.45
C THR A 194 0.96 11.55 -5.59
N THR A 195 0.06 10.76 -4.98
CA THR A 195 -0.98 11.28 -4.08
C THR A 195 -0.44 11.76 -2.73
N CYS A 196 0.68 11.19 -2.27
CA CYS A 196 1.38 11.64 -1.06
C CYS A 196 2.50 12.67 -1.37
N THR A 197 2.56 13.18 -2.61
CA THR A 197 3.45 14.29 -2.96
C THR A 197 2.97 15.58 -2.31
N LEU A 198 3.86 16.22 -1.56
CA LEU A 198 3.62 17.51 -0.89
C LEU A 198 4.13 18.67 -1.74
N LEU A 199 5.28 18.49 -2.38
CA LEU A 199 5.91 19.48 -3.24
C LEU A 199 6.38 18.84 -4.54
N MET A 200 6.12 19.54 -5.63
CA MET A 200 6.54 19.15 -6.98
C MET A 200 7.13 20.35 -7.68
N THR A 201 8.24 20.14 -8.36
CA THR A 201 8.93 21.17 -9.14
C THR A 201 9.67 20.53 -10.32
N ASN A 202 10.14 21.38 -11.23
CA ASN A 202 10.97 20.96 -12.35
C ASN A 202 12.28 21.74 -12.31
N VAL A 203 13.40 21.04 -12.13
CA VAL A 203 14.74 21.63 -12.08
C VAL A 203 15.37 21.83 -13.46
N GLY A 204 14.63 21.48 -14.52
CA GLY A 204 15.02 21.54 -15.92
C GLY A 204 15.88 20.34 -16.34
N ASN A 205 16.07 20.20 -17.66
CA ASN A 205 17.04 19.26 -18.21
C ASN A 205 18.42 19.93 -18.33
N LYS A 206 19.05 20.19 -17.19
CA LYS A 206 20.38 20.81 -17.11
C LYS A 206 21.45 19.73 -16.96
N GLU A 207 22.62 19.94 -17.56
CA GLU A 207 23.75 18.99 -17.53
C GLU A 207 24.14 18.57 -16.09
N TRP A 208 24.01 19.46 -15.12
CA TRP A 208 24.33 19.14 -13.72
C TRP A 208 23.26 18.28 -13.04
N VAL A 209 21.99 18.37 -13.46
CA VAL A 209 20.90 17.50 -12.96
C VAL A 209 21.16 16.07 -13.38
N GLU A 210 21.66 15.84 -14.60
CA GLU A 210 22.10 14.52 -15.06
C GLU A 210 23.23 13.96 -14.17
N LYS A 211 24.06 14.81 -13.57
CA LYS A 211 25.16 14.40 -12.68
C LYS A 211 24.71 14.10 -11.25
N LEU A 212 23.49 14.45 -10.84
CA LEU A 212 22.95 14.14 -9.51
C LEU A 212 22.78 12.63 -9.34
N GLN A 213 23.67 11.98 -8.62
CA GLN A 213 23.67 10.52 -8.52
C GLN A 213 23.81 10.04 -7.09
N TYR A 214 24.14 10.94 -6.14
CA TYR A 214 24.38 10.61 -4.75
C TYR A 214 23.27 11.14 -3.86
N VAL A 215 22.93 10.37 -2.84
CA VAL A 215 21.99 10.75 -1.79
C VAL A 215 22.76 10.76 -0.48
N HIS A 216 22.66 11.87 0.24
CA HIS A 216 23.18 12.03 1.59
C HIS A 216 22.03 12.39 2.54
N VAL A 217 22.10 11.89 3.77
CA VAL A 217 21.16 12.27 4.83
C VAL A 217 21.96 12.94 5.94
N LEU A 218 21.62 14.18 6.25
CA LEU A 218 22.36 15.02 7.18
C LEU A 218 21.44 15.58 8.29
N SER A 219 22.01 15.87 9.46
CA SER A 219 21.34 16.55 10.58
C SER A 219 22.29 17.54 11.23
N LEU A 220 21.79 18.56 11.94
CA LEU A 220 22.64 19.43 12.78
C LEU A 220 23.18 18.67 14.01
N GLN A 221 24.47 18.84 14.33
CA GLN A 221 25.02 18.50 15.64
C GLN A 221 24.64 19.59 16.62
N GLY A 222 24.04 19.20 17.75
CA GLY A 222 23.68 20.12 18.84
C GLY A 222 22.19 20.19 19.17
N SER A 223 21.30 19.56 18.39
CA SER A 223 19.89 19.44 18.79
C SER A 223 19.77 18.63 20.08
N ALA A 224 19.03 19.13 21.06
CA ALA A 224 18.80 18.44 22.35
C ALA A 224 18.17 17.05 22.17
N LYS A 225 17.52 16.81 21.03
CA LYS A 225 17.02 15.51 20.57
C LYS A 225 17.76 15.11 19.30
N LYS A 226 18.57 14.04 19.37
CA LYS A 226 19.23 13.47 18.18
C LYS A 226 18.18 12.76 17.31
N PRO A 227 18.16 12.96 15.98
CA PRO A 227 17.33 12.14 15.12
C PRO A 227 17.78 10.68 15.16
N ILE A 228 16.82 9.77 15.08
CA ILE A 228 17.08 8.34 14.91
C ILE A 228 16.65 7.98 13.48
N ILE A 229 17.62 7.76 12.59
CA ILE A 229 17.33 7.26 11.25
C ILE A 229 17.20 5.74 11.33
N SER A 230 15.97 5.24 11.16
CA SER A 230 15.67 3.81 11.21
C SER A 230 16.06 3.13 9.91
N ARG A 231 15.78 3.77 8.76
CA ARG A 231 15.97 3.15 7.44
C ARG A 231 16.22 4.21 6.37
N ILE A 232 17.07 3.88 5.40
CA ILE A 232 17.19 4.62 4.14
C ILE A 232 16.85 3.65 3.01
N LEU A 233 15.89 4.04 2.18
CA LEU A 233 15.36 3.27 1.07
C LEU A 233 15.70 3.99 -0.23
N ILE A 234 16.27 3.25 -1.18
CA ILE A 234 16.58 3.78 -2.52
C ILE A 234 15.85 2.92 -3.54
N ASP A 235 14.89 3.52 -4.25
CA ASP A 235 14.15 2.85 -5.31
C ASP A 235 14.70 3.19 -6.68
N ARG A 236 14.55 2.21 -7.57
CA ARG A 236 15.04 2.28 -8.93
C ARG A 236 14.32 3.30 -9.80
N TYR A 237 13.01 3.36 -9.64
CA TYR A 237 12.14 4.17 -10.47
C TYR A 237 11.62 5.36 -9.69
N PRO A 238 11.57 6.55 -10.30
CA PRO A 238 10.97 7.71 -9.66
C PRO A 238 9.47 7.51 -9.43
N VAL A 239 8.91 8.25 -8.47
CA VAL A 239 7.46 8.34 -8.26
C VAL A 239 6.86 9.14 -9.42
N VAL A 240 6.17 8.46 -10.33
CA VAL A 240 5.61 9.08 -11.55
C VAL A 240 4.11 8.81 -11.74
N TYR A 241 3.62 7.71 -11.20
CA TYR A 241 2.21 7.33 -11.13
C TYR A 241 1.99 6.41 -9.93
N ASP A 242 0.74 6.29 -9.48
CA ASP A 242 0.36 5.40 -8.40
C ASP A 242 -0.13 4.08 -8.98
N LEU A 243 0.34 2.94 -8.48
CA LEU A 243 -0.22 1.65 -8.88
C LEU A 243 -1.69 1.59 -8.49
N PRO A 244 -2.63 1.34 -9.41
CA PRO A 244 -4.05 1.32 -9.09
C PRO A 244 -4.37 0.18 -8.09
N PRO A 245 -5.33 0.39 -7.18
CA PRO A 245 -5.69 -0.59 -6.17
C PRO A 245 -6.44 -1.78 -6.78
N VAL A 246 -7.02 -1.64 -7.98
CA VAL A 246 -7.73 -2.72 -8.68
C VAL A 246 -6.74 -3.61 -9.43
N ILE A 247 -6.71 -4.90 -9.10
CA ILE A 247 -6.02 -5.93 -9.86
C ILE A 247 -6.96 -6.46 -10.94
N ALA A 248 -6.46 -6.57 -12.18
CA ALA A 248 -7.12 -7.31 -13.24
C ALA A 248 -6.37 -8.64 -13.49
N ASP A 249 -7.14 -9.69 -13.83
CA ASP A 249 -6.55 -10.91 -14.38
C ASP A 249 -5.82 -10.58 -15.69
N ASN A 250 -4.71 -11.29 -15.96
CA ASN A 250 -3.92 -11.03 -17.16
C ASN A 250 -4.71 -11.25 -18.46
N ASN A 251 -5.76 -12.07 -18.45
CA ASN A 251 -6.64 -12.28 -19.59
C ASN A 251 -7.71 -11.19 -19.75
N GLU A 252 -7.85 -10.28 -18.77
CA GLU A 252 -8.85 -9.21 -18.75
C GLU A 252 -8.25 -7.80 -18.92
N LEU A 253 -6.92 -7.67 -18.86
CA LEU A 253 -6.22 -6.41 -19.09
C LEU A 253 -6.27 -6.02 -20.57
N THR A 254 -6.63 -4.77 -20.83
CA THR A 254 -6.59 -4.19 -22.18
C THR A 254 -5.43 -3.22 -22.33
N LEU A 255 -5.06 -2.89 -23.57
CA LEU A 255 -4.07 -1.85 -23.86
C LEU A 255 -4.45 -0.49 -23.24
N LEU A 256 -5.75 -0.16 -23.23
CA LEU A 256 -6.23 1.08 -22.66
C LEU A 256 -6.03 1.11 -21.15
N ASP A 257 -6.26 -0.01 -20.45
CA ASP A 257 -6.04 -0.06 -19.00
C ASP A 257 -4.59 0.19 -18.61
N ILE A 258 -3.66 -0.32 -19.42
CA ILE A 258 -2.23 -0.12 -19.25
C ILE A 258 -1.86 1.35 -19.52
N ASP A 259 -2.34 1.92 -20.62
CA ASP A 259 -2.02 3.30 -21.02
C ASP A 259 -2.52 4.34 -20.00
N ILE A 260 -3.76 4.19 -19.51
CA ILE A 260 -4.34 5.13 -18.54
C ILE A 260 -4.11 4.73 -17.08
N ASN A 261 -3.42 3.61 -16.84
CA ASN A 261 -3.12 3.07 -15.51
C ASN A 261 -4.37 2.90 -14.63
N SER A 262 -5.47 2.40 -15.21
CA SER A 262 -6.76 2.20 -14.51
C SER A 262 -6.77 0.93 -13.65
N ARG A 263 -6.02 -0.10 -14.05
CA ARG A 263 -5.94 -1.42 -13.41
C ARG A 263 -4.49 -1.91 -13.45
N THR A 264 -4.08 -2.67 -12.44
CA THR A 264 -2.72 -3.24 -12.37
C THR A 264 -2.75 -4.74 -12.62
N SER A 265 -1.68 -5.26 -13.23
CA SER A 265 -1.43 -6.70 -13.26
C SER A 265 -0.90 -7.16 -11.91
N ILE A 266 -1.25 -8.38 -11.52
CA ILE A 266 -0.64 -9.04 -10.37
C ILE A 266 0.90 -9.13 -10.49
N ALA A 267 1.43 -9.18 -11.72
CA ALA A 267 2.86 -9.22 -11.97
C ALA A 267 3.62 -7.97 -11.50
N ASN A 268 2.91 -6.84 -11.32
CA ASN A 268 3.50 -5.59 -10.83
C ASN A 268 3.63 -5.56 -9.30
N LEU A 269 3.02 -6.51 -8.58
CA LEU A 269 2.94 -6.47 -7.12
C LEU A 269 4.06 -7.29 -6.46
N HIS A 270 4.27 -7.05 -5.16
CA HIS A 270 5.22 -7.79 -4.36
C HIS A 270 4.96 -9.32 -4.43
N PRO A 271 5.99 -10.20 -4.41
CA PRO A 271 5.81 -11.66 -4.47
C PRO A 271 4.86 -12.23 -3.40
N VAL A 272 4.75 -11.56 -2.24
CA VAL A 272 3.76 -11.93 -1.22
C VAL A 272 2.33 -11.72 -1.75
N CYS A 273 2.00 -10.55 -2.30
CA CYS A 273 0.71 -10.29 -2.92
C CYS A 273 0.43 -11.23 -4.10
N GLN A 274 1.44 -11.56 -4.91
CA GLN A 274 1.30 -12.54 -6.01
C GLN A 274 0.84 -13.90 -5.50
N ARG A 275 1.47 -14.41 -4.44
CA ARG A 275 1.08 -15.66 -3.79
C ARG A 275 -0.33 -15.57 -3.20
N LEU A 276 -0.62 -14.50 -2.47
CA LEU A 276 -1.92 -14.27 -1.83
C LEU A 276 -3.05 -14.21 -2.88
N TYR A 277 -2.83 -13.51 -3.99
CA TYR A 277 -3.75 -13.47 -5.14
C TYR A 277 -4.00 -14.86 -5.71
N GLY A 278 -2.94 -15.64 -5.94
CA GLY A 278 -3.06 -17.02 -6.42
C GLY A 278 -3.92 -17.93 -5.53
N ASN A 279 -4.07 -17.61 -4.24
CA ASN A 279 -4.87 -18.39 -3.30
C ASN A 279 -6.36 -18.05 -3.31
N ILE A 280 -6.75 -16.79 -3.60
CA ILE A 280 -8.14 -16.33 -3.43
C ILE A 280 -8.81 -15.76 -4.69
N ALA A 281 -8.04 -15.42 -5.73
CA ALA A 281 -8.58 -14.74 -6.91
C ALA A 281 -9.39 -15.67 -7.83
N GLY A 282 -9.12 -16.97 -7.80
CA GLY A 282 -9.67 -17.95 -8.74
C GLY A 282 -11.21 -17.95 -8.84
N PRO A 283 -11.77 -18.29 -10.02
CA PRO A 283 -13.21 -18.18 -10.28
C PRO A 283 -14.08 -19.14 -9.43
N ALA A 284 -13.49 -20.23 -8.93
CA ALA A 284 -14.16 -21.16 -8.00
C ALA A 284 -14.29 -20.61 -6.57
N ILE A 285 -13.56 -19.56 -6.21
CA ILE A 285 -13.70 -18.87 -4.93
C ILE A 285 -14.90 -17.93 -5.02
N LYS A 286 -16.06 -18.43 -4.59
CA LYS A 286 -17.38 -17.78 -4.59
C LYS A 286 -18.16 -18.18 -3.34
N VAL A 287 -19.14 -17.37 -2.94
CA VAL A 287 -19.98 -17.68 -1.75
C VAL A 287 -20.98 -18.80 -2.06
N ASN A 288 -21.80 -18.63 -3.09
CA ASN A 288 -22.83 -19.61 -3.43
C ASN A 288 -22.21 -20.77 -4.22
N ASP A 289 -22.48 -22.00 -3.79
CA ASP A 289 -21.99 -23.23 -4.41
C ASP A 289 -23.15 -24.21 -4.66
N HIS A 290 -22.86 -25.35 -5.27
CA HIS A 290 -23.87 -26.37 -5.58
C HIS A 290 -24.56 -26.92 -4.30
N ASP A 291 -23.82 -27.04 -3.21
CA ASP A 291 -24.30 -27.65 -1.97
C ASP A 291 -25.05 -26.63 -1.10
N PHE A 292 -24.83 -25.34 -1.29
CA PHE A 292 -25.56 -24.26 -0.64
C PHE A 292 -25.74 -23.09 -1.64
N PRO A 293 -26.70 -23.22 -2.59
CA PRO A 293 -26.88 -22.24 -3.65
C PRO A 293 -27.41 -20.89 -3.14
N ASP A 294 -28.16 -20.89 -2.04
CA ASP A 294 -28.80 -19.72 -1.44
C ASP A 294 -27.96 -19.14 -0.27
N PHE A 295 -26.65 -19.40 -0.22
CA PHE A 295 -25.84 -19.07 0.97
C PHE A 295 -25.85 -17.56 1.27
N THR A 296 -25.74 -16.72 0.24
CA THR A 296 -25.89 -15.26 0.40
C THR A 296 -27.29 -14.88 0.87
N ASP A 297 -28.37 -15.41 0.27
CA ASP A 297 -29.73 -15.12 0.73
C ASP A 297 -29.95 -15.50 2.21
N ALA A 298 -29.36 -16.61 2.65
CA ALA A 298 -29.38 -17.02 4.06
C ALA A 298 -28.62 -16.03 4.97
N ILE A 299 -27.50 -15.47 4.50
CA ILE A 299 -26.78 -14.40 5.22
C ILE A 299 -27.66 -13.16 5.33
N GLU A 300 -28.23 -12.70 4.20
CA GLU A 300 -29.14 -11.55 4.14
C GLU A 300 -30.33 -11.69 5.10
N TRP A 301 -30.93 -12.89 5.14
CA TRP A 301 -31.99 -13.22 6.07
C TRP A 301 -31.49 -13.20 7.51
N GLY A 302 -30.37 -13.87 7.80
CA GLY A 302 -29.81 -13.92 9.15
C GLY A 302 -29.47 -12.54 9.70
N ILE A 303 -29.00 -11.61 8.87
CA ILE A 303 -28.77 -10.20 9.27
C ILE A 303 -30.06 -9.51 9.71
N LYS A 304 -31.22 -9.88 9.17
CA LYS A 304 -32.51 -9.23 9.44
C LYS A 304 -33.32 -9.94 10.51
N GLU A 305 -33.08 -11.23 10.72
CA GLU A 305 -33.84 -12.08 11.65
C GLU A 305 -33.24 -11.98 13.07
N PRO A 306 -33.92 -11.34 14.05
CA PRO A 306 -33.38 -11.14 15.40
C PRO A 306 -33.06 -12.44 16.16
N THR A 307 -33.70 -13.55 15.77
CA THR A 307 -33.47 -14.86 16.40
C THR A 307 -32.29 -15.62 15.80
N SER A 308 -31.75 -15.21 14.65
CA SER A 308 -30.68 -15.94 13.97
C SER A 308 -29.34 -15.86 14.70
N MET A 309 -28.44 -16.79 14.40
CA MET A 309 -27.06 -16.75 14.90
C MET A 309 -26.31 -15.48 14.47
N ILE A 310 -26.58 -14.98 13.26
CA ILE A 310 -25.90 -13.83 12.66
C ILE A 310 -26.27 -12.54 13.39
N TYR A 311 -27.58 -12.26 13.54
CA TYR A 311 -28.05 -11.04 14.20
C TYR A 311 -27.55 -10.97 15.64
N LYS A 312 -27.66 -12.07 16.39
CA LYS A 312 -27.19 -12.15 17.78
C LYS A 312 -25.71 -11.83 17.91
N LYS A 313 -24.88 -12.33 16.99
CA LYS A 313 -23.45 -12.05 16.99
C LYS A 313 -23.15 -10.59 16.64
N LEU A 314 -23.80 -10.03 15.62
CA LEU A 314 -23.68 -8.61 15.27
C LEU A 314 -24.07 -7.69 16.44
N LEU A 315 -25.16 -8.02 17.14
CA LEU A 315 -25.61 -7.29 18.33
C LEU A 315 -24.56 -7.35 19.44
N LYS A 316 -23.95 -8.52 19.68
CA LYS A 316 -22.87 -8.69 20.66
C LYS A 316 -21.63 -7.84 20.33
N LYS A 317 -21.30 -7.68 19.05
CA LYS A 317 -20.14 -6.90 18.58
C LYS A 317 -20.38 -5.38 18.56
N SER A 318 -21.62 -4.93 18.75
CA SER A 318 -21.93 -3.50 18.65
C SER A 318 -21.20 -2.72 19.76
N GLY A 319 -20.40 -1.74 19.37
CA GLY A 319 -19.51 -0.96 20.23
C GLY A 319 -18.06 -1.47 20.31
N GLU A 320 -17.68 -2.53 19.59
CA GLU A 320 -16.33 -3.14 19.62
C GLU A 320 -15.18 -2.13 19.35
N PHE A 321 -15.42 -1.15 18.48
CA PHE A 321 -14.42 -0.12 18.12
C PHE A 321 -14.70 1.25 18.77
N SER A 322 -15.60 1.29 19.75
CA SER A 322 -15.91 2.51 20.47
C SER A 322 -14.89 2.83 21.55
N ASP A 323 -14.83 4.09 21.98
CA ASP A 323 -14.03 4.51 23.14
C ASP A 323 -14.72 4.25 24.50
N GLU A 324 -15.85 3.52 24.52
CA GLU A 324 -16.59 3.23 25.74
C GLU A 324 -15.93 2.05 26.50
N ASP A 325 -15.83 2.15 27.83
CA ASP A 325 -15.33 1.03 28.65
C ASP A 325 -16.31 -0.16 28.54
N PRO A 326 -15.87 -1.33 28.04
CA PRO A 326 -16.71 -2.50 27.86
C PRO A 326 -17.47 -2.94 29.12
N ASN A 327 -16.95 -2.63 30.30
CA ASN A 327 -17.56 -2.98 31.59
C ASN A 327 -18.60 -1.95 32.08
N SER A 328 -18.70 -0.81 31.40
CA SER A 328 -19.56 0.32 31.79
C SER A 328 -20.82 0.47 30.94
N VAL A 329 -20.93 -0.27 29.83
CA VAL A 329 -22.02 -0.11 28.86
C VAL A 329 -23.13 -1.15 29.08
N ALA A 330 -24.38 -0.69 29.16
CA ALA A 330 -25.53 -1.59 29.10
C ALA A 330 -25.56 -2.32 27.74
N PRO A 331 -26.05 -3.58 27.67
CA PRO A 331 -26.15 -4.30 26.40
C PRO A 331 -26.87 -3.47 25.33
N ARG A 332 -26.28 -3.39 24.14
CA ARG A 332 -26.90 -2.66 23.02
C ARG A 332 -28.23 -3.32 22.64
N LYS A 333 -29.22 -2.51 22.32
CA LYS A 333 -30.57 -2.97 21.90
C LYS A 333 -30.68 -3.17 20.40
N GLU A 334 -29.81 -2.53 19.64
CA GLU A 334 -29.78 -2.56 18.19
C GLU A 334 -28.34 -2.73 17.71
N VAL A 335 -28.20 -3.31 16.53
CA VAL A 335 -26.91 -3.48 15.85
C VAL A 335 -26.44 -2.12 15.33
N ASP A 336 -25.24 -1.70 15.71
CA ASP A 336 -24.65 -0.50 15.12
C ASP A 336 -23.95 -0.78 13.79
N LYS A 337 -23.82 0.28 12.99
CA LYS A 337 -23.24 0.22 11.64
C LYS A 337 -21.71 0.17 11.62
N THR A 338 -21.07 0.01 12.78
CA THR A 338 -19.62 -0.16 12.90
C THR A 338 -19.22 -1.62 13.08
N THR A 339 -20.17 -2.53 12.90
CA THR A 339 -19.98 -3.97 13.05
C THR A 339 -19.89 -4.69 11.71
N TYR A 340 -19.12 -5.77 11.68
CA TYR A 340 -19.08 -6.73 10.58
C TYR A 340 -18.66 -8.08 11.15
N LEU A 341 -18.87 -9.16 10.39
CA LEU A 341 -18.48 -10.50 10.82
C LEU A 341 -17.18 -10.95 10.15
N ARG A 342 -16.31 -11.62 10.91
CA ARG A 342 -15.05 -12.23 10.48
C ARG A 342 -15.16 -13.74 10.58
N VAL A 343 -15.29 -14.43 9.45
CA VAL A 343 -15.38 -15.90 9.37
C VAL A 343 -14.07 -16.45 8.82
N THR A 344 -13.28 -17.11 9.65
CA THR A 344 -11.91 -17.52 9.28
C THR A 344 -11.86 -18.86 8.54
N LEU A 345 -10.91 -19.00 7.63
CA LEU A 345 -10.66 -20.22 6.86
C LEU A 345 -9.22 -20.71 7.11
N GLY A 346 -9.09 -21.96 7.53
CA GLY A 346 -7.79 -22.55 7.81
C GLY A 346 -7.30 -22.32 9.24
N MET A 347 -5.98 -22.38 9.42
CA MET A 347 -5.31 -22.37 10.72
C MET A 347 -4.43 -21.12 10.85
N ASP A 348 -4.17 -20.72 12.09
CA ASP A 348 -3.14 -19.72 12.38
C ASP A 348 -1.76 -20.38 12.30
N GLU A 349 -0.94 -19.90 11.36
CA GLU A 349 0.41 -20.40 11.10
C GLU A 349 1.48 -19.38 11.51
N GLY A 350 1.10 -18.26 12.16
CA GLY A 350 2.03 -17.19 12.56
C GLY A 350 2.65 -16.42 11.40
N ARG A 351 2.10 -16.54 10.19
CA ARG A 351 2.62 -15.89 8.96
C ARG A 351 1.80 -14.68 8.50
N SER A 352 0.83 -14.27 9.31
CA SER A 352 -0.09 -13.16 9.10
C SER A 352 -0.57 -12.63 10.45
N PRO A 353 -1.21 -11.46 10.49
CA PRO A 353 -1.99 -11.04 11.64
C PRO A 353 -3.19 -12.00 11.84
N GLY A 354 -3.05 -12.93 12.79
CA GLY A 354 -4.01 -14.02 13.03
C GLY A 354 -4.15 -15.00 11.86
N ILE A 355 -5.32 -15.62 11.73
CA ILE A 355 -5.61 -16.61 10.67
C ILE A 355 -5.55 -15.94 9.28
N PRO A 356 -4.77 -16.46 8.31
CA PRO A 356 -4.49 -15.77 7.05
C PRO A 356 -5.71 -15.44 6.21
N TYR A 357 -6.74 -16.31 6.20
CA TYR A 357 -7.90 -16.15 5.32
C TYR A 357 -9.16 -15.82 6.12
N VAL A 358 -9.84 -14.76 5.73
CA VAL A 358 -11.04 -14.27 6.43
C VAL A 358 -12.10 -13.92 5.40
N MET A 359 -13.25 -14.58 5.48
CA MET A 359 -14.45 -14.12 4.82
C MET A 359 -15.12 -13.08 5.72
N GLU A 360 -15.25 -11.86 5.23
CA GLU A 360 -15.90 -10.77 5.94
C GLU A 360 -17.29 -10.50 5.36
N ILE A 361 -18.26 -10.40 6.25
CA ILE A 361 -19.67 -10.15 5.93
C ILE A 361 -20.02 -8.75 6.42
N TRP A 362 -20.41 -7.90 5.48
CA TRP A 362 -20.69 -6.49 5.68
C TRP A 362 -22.20 -6.23 5.52
N PRO A 363 -22.96 -6.11 6.61
CA PRO A 363 -24.37 -5.75 6.49
C PRO A 363 -24.57 -4.40 5.79
N ALA A 364 -25.78 -4.19 5.27
CA ALA A 364 -26.12 -2.98 4.53
C ALA A 364 -25.90 -1.71 5.38
N GLY A 365 -25.08 -0.79 4.89
CA GLY A 365 -24.74 0.45 5.58
C GLY A 365 -23.61 0.34 6.61
N HIS A 366 -23.00 -0.84 6.77
CA HIS A 366 -21.95 -1.06 7.77
C HIS A 366 -20.55 -0.71 7.27
N GLN A 367 -19.63 -0.47 8.19
CA GLN A 367 -18.24 -0.11 7.92
C GLN A 367 -17.27 -0.67 8.97
N SER A 368 -16.00 -0.79 8.59
CA SER A 368 -14.89 -0.91 9.54
C SER A 368 -14.55 0.45 10.17
N PRO A 369 -13.73 0.51 11.24
CA PRO A 369 -13.02 1.75 11.58
C PRO A 369 -11.98 2.07 10.50
N ILE A 370 -11.36 3.26 10.57
CA ILE A 370 -10.12 3.54 9.84
C ILE A 370 -9.00 2.79 10.56
N HIS A 371 -8.27 1.93 9.85
CA HIS A 371 -7.29 1.05 10.47
C HIS A 371 -6.07 0.78 9.58
N ASN A 372 -4.99 0.33 10.22
CA ASN A 372 -3.71 -0.08 9.64
C ASN A 372 -3.44 -1.57 9.99
N HIS A 373 -2.65 -2.24 9.15
CA HIS A 373 -2.44 -3.69 9.20
C HIS A 373 -1.03 -4.13 9.63
N GLY A 374 -0.26 -3.25 10.26
CA GLY A 374 1.03 -3.62 10.87
C GLY A 374 2.09 -4.06 9.85
N ASP A 375 2.13 -3.41 8.69
CA ASP A 375 3.01 -3.75 7.56
C ASP A 375 2.77 -5.16 6.98
N ALA A 376 1.57 -5.71 7.17
CA ALA A 376 1.15 -6.93 6.48
C ALA A 376 0.79 -6.64 5.02
N TYR A 377 1.03 -7.62 4.15
CA TYR A 377 0.52 -7.63 2.80
C TYR A 377 -0.88 -8.23 2.80
N ALA A 378 -1.74 -7.78 1.89
CA ALA A 378 -3.01 -8.44 1.67
C ALA A 378 -3.51 -8.39 0.24
N VAL A 379 -4.40 -9.32 -0.06
CA VAL A 379 -5.27 -9.31 -1.24
C VAL A 379 -6.71 -9.50 -0.76
N ILE A 380 -7.63 -8.76 -1.36
CA ILE A 380 -9.06 -8.78 -1.00
C ILE A 380 -9.87 -8.98 -2.28
N LYS A 381 -10.71 -10.01 -2.32
CA LYS A 381 -11.66 -10.25 -3.40
C LYS A 381 -13.08 -10.00 -2.91
N VAL A 382 -13.86 -9.26 -3.68
CA VAL A 382 -15.30 -9.12 -3.44
C VAL A 382 -16.01 -10.36 -3.99
N LEU A 383 -16.69 -11.10 -3.13
CA LEU A 383 -17.39 -12.34 -3.49
C LEU A 383 -18.88 -12.10 -3.79
N HIS A 384 -19.49 -11.12 -3.12
CA HIS A 384 -20.88 -10.72 -3.32
C HIS A 384 -21.08 -9.24 -3.03
N GLY A 385 -22.00 -8.60 -3.75
CA GLY A 385 -22.35 -7.19 -3.54
C GLY A 385 -21.22 -6.23 -3.94
N GLU A 386 -21.06 -5.18 -3.15
CA GLU A 386 -20.14 -4.08 -3.42
C GLU A 386 -19.61 -3.45 -2.12
N ILE A 387 -18.32 -3.10 -2.12
CA ILE A 387 -17.66 -2.42 -1.02
C ILE A 387 -16.94 -1.17 -1.54
N HIS A 388 -16.98 -0.09 -0.76
CA HIS A 388 -16.17 1.10 -0.99
C HIS A 388 -14.95 1.04 -0.09
N SER A 389 -13.76 1.16 -0.67
CA SER A 389 -12.52 1.37 0.09
C SER A 389 -12.16 2.84 0.09
N ARG A 390 -11.97 3.41 1.28
CA ARG A 390 -11.48 4.78 1.48
C ARG A 390 -10.05 4.68 1.98
N TYR A 391 -9.09 5.29 1.29
CA TYR A 391 -7.68 5.22 1.62
C TYR A 391 -7.18 6.53 2.25
N PHE A 392 -6.37 6.41 3.29
CA PHE A 392 -5.87 7.53 4.08
C PHE A 392 -4.34 7.46 4.14
N LYS A 393 -3.69 8.62 4.32
CA LYS A 393 -2.22 8.71 4.31
C LYS A 393 -1.62 8.14 5.60
N THR A 394 -2.32 8.33 6.70
CA THR A 394 -1.85 8.14 8.06
C THR A 394 -3.01 7.75 8.95
N LEU A 395 -2.67 7.11 10.06
CA LEU A 395 -3.55 6.91 11.20
C LEU A 395 -3.28 7.98 12.25
N ASP A 396 -3.27 9.25 11.84
CA ASP A 396 -3.12 10.38 12.75
C ASP A 396 -4.51 10.82 13.21
N GLY A 397 -4.72 10.81 14.51
CA GLY A 397 -5.99 11.18 15.13
C GLY A 397 -6.39 12.66 14.99
N GLU A 398 -6.08 13.31 13.87
CA GLU A 398 -6.54 14.65 13.57
C GLU A 398 -8.07 14.67 13.41
N LYS A 399 -8.69 15.80 13.78
CA LYS A 399 -10.15 15.95 13.79
C LYS A 399 -10.81 15.77 12.41
N ASN A 400 -10.03 15.78 11.33
CA ASN A 400 -10.50 15.71 9.94
C ASN A 400 -9.65 14.74 9.10
N VAL A 401 -9.72 13.44 9.41
CA VAL A 401 -9.07 12.40 8.60
C VAL A 401 -9.83 12.26 7.26
N ILE A 402 -9.29 12.84 6.20
CA ILE A 402 -9.90 12.87 4.86
C ILE A 402 -9.24 11.80 3.98
N PRO A 403 -10.03 10.97 3.28
CA PRO A 403 -9.46 9.98 2.37
C PRO A 403 -8.86 10.68 1.16
N TYR A 404 -7.64 10.30 0.78
CA TYR A 404 -7.01 10.80 -0.44
C TYR A 404 -7.56 10.12 -1.70
N ARG A 405 -8.17 8.94 -1.53
CA ARG A 405 -8.78 8.15 -2.60
C ARG A 405 -9.98 7.37 -2.07
N VAL A 406 -10.99 7.22 -2.91
CA VAL A 406 -12.12 6.32 -2.68
C VAL A 406 -12.30 5.47 -3.93
N GLU A 407 -12.31 4.16 -3.75
CA GLU A 407 -12.48 3.19 -4.83
C GLU A 407 -13.67 2.28 -4.53
N LYS A 408 -14.38 1.87 -5.58
CA LYS A 408 -15.58 1.05 -5.48
C LYS A 408 -15.33 -0.30 -6.13
N PHE A 409 -15.44 -1.37 -5.34
CA PHE A 409 -15.20 -2.74 -5.77
C PHE A 409 -16.49 -3.53 -5.76
N ARG A 410 -16.80 -4.19 -6.87
CA ARG A 410 -17.96 -5.07 -7.04
C ARG A 410 -17.53 -6.52 -7.03
N ALA A 411 -18.49 -7.44 -6.87
CA ALA A 411 -18.25 -8.87 -6.99
C ALA A 411 -17.36 -9.22 -8.19
N GLY A 412 -16.30 -10.00 -7.93
CA GLY A 412 -15.27 -10.36 -8.90
C GLY A 412 -14.04 -9.43 -8.88
N ASN A 413 -14.15 -8.18 -8.45
CA ASN A 413 -13.00 -7.31 -8.32
C ASN A 413 -12.07 -7.77 -7.19
N VAL A 414 -10.77 -7.54 -7.41
CA VAL A 414 -9.70 -7.86 -6.47
C VAL A 414 -8.89 -6.59 -6.20
N THR A 415 -8.62 -6.30 -4.93
CA THR A 415 -7.72 -5.23 -4.48
C THR A 415 -6.56 -5.79 -3.68
N TRP A 416 -5.57 -4.95 -3.41
CA TRP A 416 -4.37 -5.30 -2.67
C TRP A 416 -3.91 -4.17 -1.76
N MET A 417 -2.99 -4.52 -0.86
CA MET A 417 -2.17 -3.58 -0.11
C MET A 417 -0.82 -4.22 0.24
N ASP A 418 0.17 -3.37 0.46
CA ASP A 418 1.49 -3.72 0.96
C ASP A 418 1.96 -2.62 1.94
N PRO A 419 3.12 -2.75 2.62
CA PRO A 419 3.57 -1.75 3.59
C PRO A 419 3.67 -0.31 3.04
N GLU A 420 3.80 -0.15 1.72
CA GLU A 420 4.01 1.12 1.05
C GLU A 420 2.77 1.65 0.33
N HIS A 421 1.69 0.86 0.28
CA HIS A 421 0.47 1.17 -0.44
C HIS A 421 -0.76 0.69 0.33
N TYR A 422 -1.74 1.59 0.50
CA TYR A 422 -3.10 1.26 0.91
C TYR A 422 -3.26 0.63 2.33
N GLN A 423 -2.23 0.65 3.19
CA GLN A 423 -2.32 0.08 4.55
C GLN A 423 -3.41 0.72 5.40
N VAL A 424 -3.52 2.05 5.37
CA VAL A 424 -4.53 2.77 6.14
C VAL A 424 -5.79 2.95 5.31
N HIS A 425 -6.85 2.22 5.67
CA HIS A 425 -8.10 2.28 4.93
C HIS A 425 -9.33 2.03 5.79
N GLN A 426 -10.50 2.26 5.18
CA GLN A 426 -11.80 1.94 5.73
C GLN A 426 -12.65 1.29 4.64
N LEU A 427 -13.26 0.15 4.97
CA LEU A 427 -14.21 -0.54 4.09
C LEU A 427 -15.64 -0.17 4.50
N GLN A 428 -16.48 0.15 3.51
CA GLN A 428 -17.87 0.56 3.73
C GLN A 428 -18.81 -0.12 2.74
N ASN A 429 -19.79 -0.87 3.25
CA ASN A 429 -20.94 -1.29 2.46
C ASN A 429 -21.95 -0.16 2.44
N ARG A 430 -21.94 0.65 1.37
CA ARG A 430 -22.87 1.78 1.20
C ARG A 430 -24.24 1.38 0.64
N HIS A 431 -24.46 0.10 0.36
CA HIS A 431 -25.75 -0.37 -0.13
C HIS A 431 -26.81 -0.26 0.98
N LYS A 432 -28.06 0.03 0.60
CA LYS A 432 -29.16 0.23 1.56
C LYS A 432 -29.78 -1.06 2.08
N TYR A 433 -29.68 -2.15 1.31
CA TYR A 433 -30.50 -3.35 1.53
C TYR A 433 -29.77 -4.70 1.38
N GLN A 434 -28.53 -4.68 0.87
CA GLN A 434 -27.81 -5.86 0.41
C GLN A 434 -26.52 -5.96 1.19
N VAL A 435 -26.16 -7.17 1.57
CA VAL A 435 -24.88 -7.49 2.16
C VAL A 435 -23.77 -7.32 1.12
N CYS A 436 -22.56 -7.07 1.59
CA CYS A 436 -21.37 -7.35 0.82
C CYS A 436 -20.64 -8.50 1.51
N VAL A 437 -20.07 -9.41 0.72
CA VAL A 437 -19.19 -10.47 1.22
C VAL A 437 -17.86 -10.33 0.52
N THR A 438 -16.78 -10.28 1.29
CA THR A 438 -15.40 -10.25 0.79
C THR A 438 -14.62 -11.43 1.35
N ILE A 439 -13.59 -11.89 0.64
CA ILE A 439 -12.53 -12.72 1.23
C ILE A 439 -11.23 -11.94 1.20
N GLN A 440 -10.56 -11.94 2.33
CA GLN A 440 -9.27 -11.29 2.54
C GLN A 440 -8.25 -12.37 2.83
N CYS A 441 -7.04 -12.20 2.31
CA CYS A 441 -5.91 -13.00 2.71
C CYS A 441 -4.70 -12.13 3.04
N TYR A 442 -4.08 -12.41 4.19
CA TYR A 442 -2.98 -11.64 4.75
C TYR A 442 -1.67 -12.43 4.73
N GLY A 443 -0.54 -11.73 4.78
CA GLY A 443 0.73 -12.37 5.06
C GLY A 443 1.89 -11.40 5.25
N TYR A 444 2.92 -11.85 5.98
CA TYR A 444 4.18 -11.14 6.12
C TYR A 444 5.16 -11.49 4.98
N SER A 445 6.15 -10.62 4.77
CA SER A 445 7.31 -10.93 3.94
C SER A 445 8.26 -11.88 4.66
N LYS A 446 9.07 -12.61 3.88
CA LYS A 446 10.14 -13.46 4.45
C LYS A 446 11.26 -12.65 5.10
N ASP A 447 11.38 -11.37 4.72
CA ASP A 447 12.41 -10.46 5.22
C ASP A 447 11.94 -9.64 6.43
N GLN A 448 10.73 -9.93 6.96
CA GLN A 448 10.19 -9.32 8.17
C GLN A 448 10.42 -10.26 9.36
N ASP A 449 11.54 -10.05 10.05
CA ASP A 449 11.90 -10.83 11.26
C ASP A 449 11.14 -10.37 12.51
N GLN A 450 10.48 -9.21 12.44
CA GLN A 450 9.58 -8.68 13.45
C GLN A 450 8.30 -8.23 12.75
N HIS A 451 7.16 -8.65 13.28
CA HIS A 451 5.86 -8.31 12.73
C HIS A 451 4.90 -7.87 13.84
N HIS A 452 4.00 -6.95 13.50
CA HIS A 452 2.97 -6.47 14.41
C HIS A 452 1.70 -7.31 14.21
N GLU A 453 1.33 -8.10 15.22
CA GLU A 453 0.24 -9.08 15.11
C GLU A 453 -1.16 -8.47 15.22
N GLN A 454 -1.25 -7.17 15.52
CA GLN A 454 -2.50 -6.46 15.72
C GLN A 454 -2.78 -5.45 14.60
N PHE A 455 -4.06 -5.15 14.40
CA PHE A 455 -4.48 -4.01 13.60
C PHE A 455 -4.66 -2.81 14.51
N THR A 456 -4.03 -1.68 14.18
CA THR A 456 -4.26 -0.44 14.92
C THR A 456 -5.36 0.35 14.21
N TYR A 457 -6.35 0.83 14.96
CA TYR A 457 -7.50 1.54 14.41
C TYR A 457 -7.73 2.87 15.14
N LEU A 458 -8.32 3.85 14.45
CA LEU A 458 -8.85 5.06 15.11
C LEU A 458 -10.16 4.68 15.82
N LYS A 459 -10.21 4.91 17.13
CA LYS A 459 -11.43 4.69 17.91
C LYS A 459 -12.55 5.58 17.41
N GLU A 460 -13.79 5.14 17.61
CA GLU A 460 -14.96 5.92 17.21
C GLU A 460 -15.82 6.36 18.40
N LYS A 461 -16.43 7.54 18.26
CA LYS A 461 -17.51 8.01 19.13
C LYS A 461 -18.65 8.51 18.28
N GLU A 462 -19.84 7.95 18.50
CA GLU A 462 -21.04 8.25 17.70
C GLU A 462 -20.81 8.11 16.18
N GLY A 463 -20.01 7.11 15.77
CA GLY A 463 -19.65 6.83 14.37
C GLY A 463 -18.68 7.83 13.74
N ARG A 464 -17.99 8.63 14.55
CA ARG A 464 -16.95 9.57 14.10
C ARG A 464 -15.59 9.17 14.64
N PRO A 465 -14.52 9.20 13.81
CA PRO A 465 -13.16 8.96 14.28
C PRO A 465 -12.75 9.93 15.39
N MET A 466 -12.07 9.40 16.40
CA MET A 466 -11.45 10.13 17.49
C MET A 466 -9.94 10.24 17.26
N LYS A 467 -9.28 10.98 18.16
CA LYS A 467 -7.82 11.10 18.15
C LYS A 467 -7.12 9.82 18.61
N ASP A 468 -7.76 9.09 19.49
CA ASP A 468 -7.15 7.94 20.15
C ASP A 468 -7.20 6.70 19.27
N THR A 469 -6.14 5.91 19.34
CA THR A 469 -6.07 4.62 18.66
C THR A 469 -6.39 3.48 19.62
N GLY A 470 -6.86 2.37 19.07
CA GLY A 470 -6.94 1.08 19.73
C GLY A 470 -6.22 0.02 18.93
N ASP A 471 -5.90 -1.09 19.58
CA ASP A 471 -5.36 -2.28 18.93
C ASP A 471 -6.41 -3.38 18.90
N PHE A 472 -6.54 -4.02 17.74
CA PHE A 472 -7.45 -5.12 17.50
C PHE A 472 -6.62 -6.36 17.19
N THR A 473 -6.75 -7.39 18.03
CA THR A 473 -6.19 -8.71 17.75
C THR A 473 -7.09 -9.42 16.74
N PRO A 474 -6.62 -9.73 15.52
CA PRO A 474 -7.46 -10.34 14.50
C PRO A 474 -7.97 -11.70 14.93
N ASP A 475 -9.24 -11.76 15.28
CA ASP A 475 -9.91 -12.97 15.78
C ASP A 475 -10.94 -13.51 14.77
N SER A 476 -11.66 -14.55 15.22
CA SER A 476 -12.68 -15.25 14.44
C SER A 476 -14.01 -15.25 15.15
N ASP A 477 -15.06 -14.84 14.44
CA ASP A 477 -16.42 -15.04 14.90
C ASP A 477 -16.85 -16.51 14.75
N TRP A 478 -16.39 -17.16 13.68
CA TRP A 478 -16.55 -18.59 13.41
C TRP A 478 -15.48 -19.12 12.45
N ALA A 479 -15.12 -20.39 12.61
CA ALA A 479 -14.52 -21.14 11.50
C ALA A 479 -15.55 -21.36 10.39
N PHE A 480 -15.14 -21.21 9.12
CA PHE A 480 -16.06 -21.24 7.97
C PHE A 480 -16.92 -22.50 7.88
N HIS A 481 -16.35 -23.68 8.12
CA HIS A 481 -17.11 -24.93 8.06
C HIS A 481 -18.20 -25.01 9.14
N VAL A 482 -18.00 -24.37 10.30
CA VAL A 482 -19.00 -24.26 11.37
C VAL A 482 -20.08 -23.27 10.96
N PHE A 483 -19.68 -22.06 10.55
CA PHE A 483 -20.60 -21.01 10.10
C PHE A 483 -21.53 -21.50 8.98
N ARG A 484 -20.95 -22.11 7.94
CA ARG A 484 -21.70 -22.63 6.80
C ARG A 484 -22.69 -23.72 7.20
N ARG A 485 -22.29 -24.64 8.09
CA ARG A 485 -23.17 -25.73 8.56
C ARG A 485 -24.34 -25.19 9.37
N GLU A 486 -24.06 -24.30 10.32
CA GLU A 486 -25.08 -23.76 11.23
C GLU A 486 -26.06 -22.86 10.49
N LEU A 487 -25.57 -21.95 9.64
CA LEU A 487 -26.44 -21.09 8.84
C LEU A 487 -27.31 -21.90 7.87
N LYS A 488 -26.75 -22.95 7.25
CA LYS A 488 -27.54 -23.84 6.39
C LYS A 488 -28.67 -24.51 7.17
N ALA A 489 -28.40 -24.97 8.40
CA ALA A 489 -29.43 -25.58 9.23
C ALA A 489 -30.53 -24.57 9.62
N GLU A 490 -30.18 -23.34 10.02
CA GLU A 490 -31.15 -22.28 10.31
C GLU A 490 -32.00 -21.93 9.07
N TRP A 491 -31.36 -21.80 7.91
CA TRP A 491 -32.01 -21.45 6.65
C TRP A 491 -33.01 -22.51 6.18
N GLU A 492 -32.63 -23.79 6.21
CA GLU A 492 -33.52 -24.88 5.81
C GLU A 492 -34.72 -25.03 6.77
N ALA A 493 -34.50 -24.84 8.07
CA ALA A 493 -35.60 -24.83 9.04
C ALA A 493 -36.58 -23.67 8.79
N TRP A 494 -36.07 -22.48 8.49
CA TRP A 494 -36.88 -21.32 8.10
C TRP A 494 -37.69 -21.62 6.83
N LYS A 495 -37.06 -22.13 5.76
CA LYS A 495 -37.74 -22.50 4.52
C LYS A 495 -38.85 -23.54 4.73
N ALA A 496 -38.59 -24.57 5.54
CA ALA A 496 -39.56 -25.61 5.83
C ALA A 496 -40.82 -25.06 6.53
N LYS A 497 -40.64 -24.14 7.48
CA LYS A 497 -41.75 -23.48 8.18
C LYS A 497 -42.59 -22.60 7.25
N HIS A 498 -41.95 -21.79 6.41
CA HIS A 498 -42.67 -20.84 5.54
C HIS A 498 -43.34 -21.52 4.34
N LYS A 499 -42.81 -22.65 3.86
CA LYS A 499 -43.52 -23.49 2.88
C LYS A 499 -44.81 -24.09 3.44
N GLN A 500 -44.86 -24.40 4.74
CA GLN A 500 -46.08 -24.90 5.38
C GLN A 500 -47.11 -23.79 5.58
N GLU A 501 -46.67 -22.55 5.83
CA GLU A 501 -47.53 -21.38 5.96
C GLU A 501 -48.13 -20.93 4.62
N GLU A 502 -47.46 -21.15 3.48
CA GLU A 502 -48.03 -20.89 2.13
C GLU A 502 -49.03 -21.97 1.66
N LEU A 503 -49.04 -23.14 2.30
CA LEU A 503 -49.94 -24.27 1.99
C LEU A 503 -51.20 -24.31 2.87
N LEU A 504 -51.27 -23.44 3.90
CA LEU A 504 -52.40 -23.24 4.80
C LEU A 504 -53.12 -21.93 4.45
#